data_AF-A0A959I6S9-F1
#
_entry.id   AF-A0A959I6S9-F1
#
_cell.length_a   1.000
_cell.length_b   1.000
_cell.length_c   1.000
_cell.angle_alpha   90.00
_cell.angle_beta   90.00
_cell.angle_gamma   90.00
#
_symmetry.space_group_name_H-M   'P 1'
#
loop_
_entity.id
_entity.type
_entity.pdbx_description
1 polymer ?
#
loop_
_entity_poly.entity_id
_entity_poly.type
_entity_poly.pdbx_seq_one_letter_code
_entity_poly.pdbx_strand_id
1 'polypeptide(L)' 'VQIESRLNEPLEVSLFDPLGRLVYHGQQLGAIDLSSLSGGLYQLVLRRAEDRVVVYSEGLVVE' A
#
# COMPACT_ATOMS: atom_id res chain seq x y z
N VAL A 1 3.07 -11.01 0.57
CA VAL A 1 3.72 -10.05 -0.37
C VAL A 1 4.40 -8.95 0.44
N GLN A 2 5.61 -8.54 0.05
CA GLN A 2 6.33 -7.42 0.66
C GLN A 2 6.45 -6.30 -0.36
N ILE A 3 5.98 -5.10 0.00
CA ILE A 3 6.23 -3.88 -0.79
C ILE A 3 7.42 -3.17 -0.14
N GLU A 4 8.48 -2.93 -0.92
CA GLU A 4 9.66 -2.19 -0.45
C GLU A 4 9.66 -0.77 -1.01
N SER A 5 9.60 0.22 -0.12
CA SER A 5 9.90 1.61 -0.47
C SER A 5 11.41 1.85 -0.41
N ARG A 6 11.98 2.40 -1.48
CA ARG A 6 13.36 2.92 -1.49
C ARG A 6 13.46 4.34 -0.93
N LEU A 7 12.35 4.92 -0.49
CA LEU A 7 12.33 6.25 0.09
C LEU A 7 12.74 6.16 1.57
N ASN A 8 13.69 6.98 1.98
CA ASN A 8 14.15 7.10 3.38
C ASN A 8 13.24 8.03 4.20
N GLU A 9 11.94 8.01 3.93
CA GLU A 9 10.94 8.82 4.61
C GLU A 9 9.68 7.97 4.87
N PRO A 10 8.92 8.25 5.95
CA PRO A 10 7.67 7.57 6.21
C PRO A 10 6.66 7.84 5.09
N LEU A 11 6.05 6.77 4.58
CA LEU A 11 4.94 6.86 3.63
C LEU A 11 3.64 6.46 4.33
N GLU A 12 2.58 7.20 4.06
CA GLU A 12 1.24 6.70 4.25
C GLU A 12 0.91 5.69 3.16
N VAL A 13 0.42 4.55 3.62
CA VAL A 13 0.00 3.43 2.79
C VAL A 13 -1.50 3.28 2.96
N SER A 14 -2.22 3.15 1.85
CA SER A 14 -3.61 2.73 1.85
C SER A 14 -3.79 1.62 0.83
N LEU A 15 -4.49 0.55 1.23
CA LEU A 15 -4.88 -0.54 0.33
C LEU A 15 -6.39 -0.64 0.24
N PHE A 16 -6.87 -0.75 -0.98
CA PHE A 16 -8.28 -0.94 -1.29
C PHE A 16 -8.48 -2.29 -1.97
N ASP A 17 -9.54 -2.99 -1.60
CA ASP A 17 -9.95 -4.22 -2.29
C ASP A 17 -10.58 -3.90 -3.68
N PRO A 18 -10.94 -4.90 -4.50
CA PRO A 18 -11.52 -4.66 -5.83
C PRO A 18 -12.87 -3.93 -5.80
N LEU A 19 -13.53 -3.88 -4.64
CA LEU A 19 -14.79 -3.17 -4.45
C LEU A 19 -14.55 -1.71 -4.00
N GLY A 20 -13.29 -1.28 -3.91
CA GLY A 20 -12.90 0.06 -3.47
C GLY A 20 -12.97 0.24 -1.95
N ARG A 21 -13.07 -0.83 -1.16
CA ARG A 21 -13.11 -0.73 0.31
C ARG A 21 -11.69 -0.67 0.87
N LEU A 22 -11.45 0.28 1.78
CA LEU A 22 -10.18 0.38 2.50
C LEU A 22 -10.01 -0.83 3.42
N VAL A 23 -8.96 -1.62 3.21
CA VAL A 23 -8.65 -2.82 4.01
C VAL A 23 -7.41 -2.65 4.88
N TYR A 24 -6.55 -1.69 4.54
CA TYR A 24 -5.37 -1.36 5.33
C TYR A 24 -5.03 0.12 5.18
N HIS A 25 -4.65 0.74 6.29
CA HIS A 25 -4.13 2.10 6.34
C HIS A 25 -3.08 2.21 7.45
N GLY A 26 -1.95 2.85 7.15
CA GLY A 26 -0.90 3.10 8.14
C GLY A 26 0.29 3.86 7.58
N GLN A 27 1.16 4.36 8.45
CA GLN A 27 2.47 4.89 8.08
C GLN A 27 3.53 3.80 8.18
N GLN A 28 4.35 3.68 7.16
CA GLN A 28 5.42 2.69 7.09
C GLN A 28 6.72 3.29 6.56
N LEU A 29 7.83 2.80 7.10
CA LEU A 29 9.18 3.11 6.65
C LEU A 29 9.80 1.81 6.16
N GLY A 30 9.95 1.68 4.84
CA GLY A 30 10.52 0.49 4.21
C GLY A 30 9.47 -0.53 3.79
N ALA A 31 9.38 -1.66 4.51
CA ALA A 31 8.65 -2.85 4.10
C ALA A 31 7.25 -2.95 4.73
N ILE A 32 6.25 -3.32 3.91
CA ILE A 32 4.88 -3.56 4.38
C ILE A 32 4.60 -5.06 4.34
N ASP A 33 4.25 -5.64 5.49
CA ASP A 33 3.77 -7.02 5.55
C ASP A 33 2.28 -7.09 5.22
N LEU A 34 1.96 -7.79 4.13
CA LEU A 34 0.59 -8.03 3.65
C LEU A 34 0.14 -9.48 3.85
N SER A 35 0.82 -10.24 4.69
CA SER A 35 0.50 -11.66 4.98
C SER A 35 -0.91 -11.88 5.55
N SER A 36 -1.52 -10.85 6.14
CA SER A 36 -2.87 -10.91 6.68
C SER A 36 -3.98 -10.68 5.64
N LEU A 37 -3.63 -10.27 4.41
CA LEU A 37 -4.60 -10.08 3.35
C LEU A 37 -4.95 -11.39 2.68
N SER A 38 -6.23 -11.59 2.38
CA SER A 38 -6.67 -12.68 1.51
C SER A 38 -6.05 -12.53 0.12
N GLY A 39 -5.78 -13.65 -0.56
CA GLY A 39 -5.32 -13.61 -1.95
C GLY A 39 -6.31 -12.87 -2.85
N GLY A 40 -5.81 -12.00 -3.74
CA GLY A 40 -6.65 -11.15 -4.58
C GLY A 40 -5.97 -9.93 -5.17
N LEU A 41 -6.76 -9.13 -5.89
CA LEU A 41 -6.34 -7.85 -6.46
C LEU A 41 -6.58 -6.72 -5.48
N TYR A 42 -5.59 -5.85 -5.31
CA TYR A 42 -5.67 -4.68 -4.46
C TYR A 42 -5.17 -3.44 -5.19
N GLN A 43 -5.72 -2.29 -4.82
CA GLN A 43 -5.22 -0.99 -5.23
C GLN A 43 -4.35 -0.45 -4.11
N LEU A 44 -3.10 -0.12 -4.44
CA LEU A 44 -2.14 0.46 -3.51
C LEU A 44 -1.99 1.95 -3.77
N VAL A 45 -2.14 2.74 -2.71
CA VAL A 45 -1.90 4.18 -2.70
C VAL A 45 -0.79 4.48 -1.69
N LEU A 46 0.28 5.09 -2.17
CA LEU A 46 1.38 5.60 -1.34
C LEU A 46 1.39 7.12 -1.37
N ARG A 47 1.39 7.74 -0.19
CA ARG A 47 1.46 9.20 0.00
C ARG A 47 2.63 9.55 0.90
N ARG A 48 3.27 10.69 0.63
CA ARG A 48 4.14 11.33 1.62
C ARG A 48 3.29 12.08 2.63
N ALA A 49 3.79 12.24 3.86
CA ALA A 49 3.16 13.06 4.89
C ALA A 49 2.95 14.53 4.43
N GLU A 50 3.71 15.00 3.43
CA GLU A 50 3.61 16.33 2.83
C GLU A 50 2.65 16.39 1.61
N ASP A 51 1.66 15.49 1.58
CA ASP A 51 0.44 15.57 0.75
C ASP A 51 0.60 15.30 -0.76
N ARG A 52 1.77 14.83 -1.20
CA ARG A 52 1.98 14.34 -2.57
C ARG A 52 1.76 12.83 -2.64
N VAL A 53 0.77 12.41 -3.44
CA VAL A 53 0.64 11.00 -3.89
C VAL A 53 1.87 10.67 -4.73
N VAL A 54 2.62 9.64 -4.32
CA VAL A 54 3.89 9.27 -4.97
C VAL A 54 3.72 8.05 -5.87
N VAL A 55 2.86 7.11 -5.48
CA VAL A 55 2.62 5.89 -6.26
C VAL A 55 1.16 5.50 -6.17
N TYR A 56 0.60 5.22 -7.34
CA TYR A 56 -0.69 4.58 -7.53
C TYR A 56 -0.43 3.35 -8.40
N SER A 57 -0.68 2.16 -7.88
CA SER A 57 -0.64 0.94 -8.68
C SER A 57 -2.02 0.29 -8.71
N GLU A 58 -2.56 0.13 -9.91
CA GLU A 58 -3.75 -0.69 -10.13
C GLU A 58 -3.31 -2.14 -10.20
N GLY A 59 -3.80 -2.98 -9.28
CA GLY A 59 -3.62 -4.44 -9.37
C GLY A 59 -2.38 -5.00 -8.68
N LEU A 60 -2.16 -4.63 -7.42
CA LEU A 60 -1.31 -5.43 -6.53
C LEU A 60 -1.95 -6.81 -6.37
N VAL A 61 -1.29 -7.85 -6.89
CA VAL A 61 -1.71 -9.24 -6.70
C VAL A 61 -1.10 -9.77 -5.41
N VAL A 62 -1.94 -10.20 -4.48
CA VAL A 62 -1.52 -10.97 -3.30
C VAL A 62 -1.83 -12.44 -3.60
N GLU A 63 -0.80 -13.28 -3.58
CA GLU A 63 -0.89 -14.75 -3.70
C GLU A 63 -0.80 -15.41 -2.31
#